data_AF-E5AEK1-F1
#
_entry.id   AF-E5AEK1-F1
#
_cell.length_a   1.000
_cell.length_b   1.000
_cell.length_c   1.000
_cell.angle_alpha   90.00
_cell.angle_beta   90.00
_cell.angle_gamma   90.00
#
_symmetry.space_group_name_H-M   'P 1'
#
loop_
_entity.id
_entity.type
_entity.pdbx_description
1 polymer ?
#
loop_
_entity_poly.entity_id
_entity_poly.type
_entity_poly.pdbx_seq_one_letter_code
_entity_poly.pdbx_strand_id
1 'polypeptide(L)'
;MTSETPGNLLRLAGELAKLSAELSTVGSKIGVVAKALEEEAAIVAAENSKHWGVNVHVAVRAGPYGAMDGGNEVVVRKVGS
;
A
#
# COMPACT_ATOMS: atom_id res chain seq x y z
N MET A 1 -24.12 -20.59 34.51
CA MET A 1 -23.98 -19.80 33.27
C MET A 1 -25.28 -19.03 33.09
N THR A 2 -25.24 -17.70 33.06
CA THR A 2 -26.45 -16.87 32.95
C THR A 2 -27.02 -16.98 31.53
N SER A 3 -28.35 -17.02 31.42
CA SER A 3 -29.10 -17.19 30.16
C SER A 3 -28.82 -16.13 29.10
N GLU A 4 -28.16 -15.04 29.46
CA GLU A 4 -27.77 -13.93 28.56
C GLU A 4 -26.45 -14.17 27.82
N THR A 5 -25.62 -15.12 28.29
CA THR A 5 -24.26 -15.37 27.75
C THR A 5 -24.25 -15.70 26.25
N PRO A 6 -25.15 -16.57 25.72
CA PRO A 6 -25.16 -16.89 24.29
C PRO A 6 -25.56 -15.72 23.40
N GLY A 7 -26.51 -14.89 23.83
CA GLY A 7 -26.97 -13.71 23.09
C GLY A 7 -25.88 -12.65 22.98
N ASN A 8 -25.13 -12.43 24.05
CA ASN A 8 -24.02 -11.48 24.06
C ASN A 8 -22.87 -11.90 23.12
N LEU A 9 -22.56 -13.20 23.06
CA LEU A 9 -21.55 -13.72 22.13
C LEU A 9 -21.97 -13.59 20.66
N LEU A 10 -23.23 -13.86 20.34
CA LEU A 10 -23.77 -13.65 18.99
C LEU A 10 -23.72 -12.18 18.57
N ARG A 11 -24.06 -11.27 19.50
CA ARG A 11 -23.97 -9.83 19.25
C ARG A 11 -22.54 -9.38 18.99
N LEU A 12 -21.60 -9.83 19.82
CA LEU A 12 -20.17 -9.55 19.64
C LEU A 12 -19.65 -10.08 18.30
N ALA A 13 -20.05 -11.29 17.89
CA ALA A 13 -19.68 -11.87 16.61
C ALA A 13 -20.20 -11.02 15.42
N GLY A 14 -21.44 -10.51 15.52
CA GLY A 14 -22.00 -9.60 14.52
C GLY A 14 -21.26 -8.27 14.43
N GLU A 15 -20.91 -7.68 15.58
CA GLU A 15 -20.11 -6.45 15.64
C GLU A 15 -18.71 -6.65 15.05
N LEU A 16 -18.06 -7.78 15.33
CA LEU A 16 -16.73 -8.12 14.80
C LEU A 16 -16.77 -8.32 13.28
N ALA A 17 -17.81 -8.98 12.76
CA ALA A 17 -18.00 -9.17 11.33
C ALA A 17 -18.18 -7.82 10.60
N LYS A 18 -18.96 -6.91 11.18
CA LYS A 18 -19.13 -5.56 10.65
C LYS A 18 -17.81 -4.78 10.63
N LEU A 19 -17.07 -4.79 11.74
CA LEU A 19 -15.78 -4.12 11.84
C LEU A 19 -14.76 -4.68 10.83
N SER A 20 -14.77 -6.00 10.60
CA SER A 20 -13.92 -6.65 9.62
C SER A 20 -14.21 -6.18 8.19
N ALA A 21 -15.49 -6.01 7.84
CA ALA A 21 -15.89 -5.49 6.54
C ALA A 21 -15.50 -4.01 6.34
N GLU A 22 -15.66 -3.19 7.38
CA GLU A 22 -15.22 -1.79 7.38
C GLU A 22 -13.70 -1.68 7.20
N LEU A 23 -12.93 -2.48 7.94
CA LEU A 23 -11.47 -2.52 7.84
C LEU A 23 -11.01 -2.93 6.43
N SER A 24 -11.64 -3.96 5.84
CA SER A 24 -11.33 -4.36 4.46
C SER A 24 -11.60 -3.24 3.46
N THR A 25 -12.68 -2.47 3.65
CA THR A 25 -13.02 -1.33 2.79
C THR A 25 -11.97 -0.22 2.91
N VAL A 26 -11.53 0.09 4.13
CA VAL A 26 -10.46 1.07 4.37
C VAL A 26 -9.14 0.60 3.75
N GLY A 27 -8.78 -0.67 3.91
CA GLY A 27 -7.58 -1.26 3.31
C GLY A 27 -7.55 -1.10 1.79
N SER A 28 -8.67 -1.34 1.11
CA SER A 28 -8.77 -1.12 -0.34
C SER A 28 -8.57 0.34 -0.73
N LYS A 29 -9.11 1.31 0.05
CA LYS A 29 -8.89 2.75 -0.20
C LYS A 29 -7.42 3.15 -0.01
N ILE A 30 -6.75 2.61 1.01
CA ILE A 30 -5.32 2.84 1.23
C ILE A 30 -4.51 2.33 0.04
N GLY A 31 -4.83 1.14 -0.48
CA GLY A 31 -4.17 0.61 -1.68
C GLY A 31 -4.31 1.51 -2.91
N VAL A 32 -5.49 2.10 -3.12
CA VAL A 32 -5.72 3.08 -4.20
C VAL A 32 -4.86 4.34 -4.01
N VAL A 33 -4.82 4.88 -2.79
CA VAL A 33 -4.02 6.09 -2.49
C VAL A 33 -2.52 5.80 -2.61
N ALA A 34 -2.05 4.64 -2.17
CA ALA A 34 -0.65 4.23 -2.32
C ALA A 34 -0.24 4.17 -3.79
N LYS A 35 -1.08 3.61 -4.65
CA LYS A 35 -0.84 3.58 -6.10
C LYS A 35 -0.77 4.98 -6.71
N ALA A 36 -1.70 5.87 -6.33
CA ALA A 36 -1.67 7.26 -6.79
C ALA A 36 -0.39 7.99 -6.35
N LEU A 37 0.11 7.71 -5.14
CA LEU A 37 1.37 8.28 -4.64
C LEU A 37 2.59 7.75 -5.42
N GLU A 38 2.61 6.46 -5.77
CA GLU A 38 3.66 5.88 -6.62
C GLU A 38 3.68 6.52 -8.00
N GLU A 39 2.52 6.74 -8.61
CA GLU A 39 2.38 7.42 -9.90
C GLU A 39 2.88 8.87 -9.82
N GLU A 40 2.49 9.63 -8.79
CA GLU A 40 2.96 11.00 -8.60
C GLU A 40 4.47 11.07 -8.36
N ALA A 41 5.03 10.15 -7.56
CA ALA A 41 6.47 10.06 -7.35
C ALA A 41 7.23 9.77 -8.65
N ALA A 42 6.68 8.92 -9.53
CA ALA A 42 7.25 8.65 -10.84
C ALA A 42 7.20 9.89 -11.77
N ILE A 43 6.10 10.64 -11.76
CA ILE A 43 5.95 11.89 -12.52
C ILE A 43 6.98 12.92 -12.05
N VAL A 44 7.09 13.15 -10.75
CA VAL A 44 8.06 14.09 -10.16
C VAL A 44 9.49 13.68 -10.48
N ALA A 45 9.81 12.38 -10.42
CA ALA A 45 11.13 11.88 -10.77
C ALA A 45 11.45 12.10 -12.26
N ALA A 46 10.49 11.87 -13.15
CA ALA A 46 10.65 12.11 -14.59
C ALA A 46 10.81 13.61 -14.91
N GLU A 47 10.08 14.49 -14.22
CA GLU A 47 10.21 15.94 -14.41
C GLU A 47 11.59 16.44 -13.94
N ASN A 48 12.02 16.00 -12.75
CA ASN A 48 13.35 16.31 -12.22
C ASN A 48 14.47 15.75 -13.12
N SER A 49 14.25 14.62 -13.79
CA SER A 49 15.25 14.03 -14.67
C SER A 49 15.51 14.87 -15.93
N LYS A 50 14.45 15.47 -16.50
CA LYS A 50 14.56 16.41 -17.63
C LYS A 50 15.43 17.61 -17.28
N HIS A 51 15.30 18.14 -16.07
CA HIS A 51 16.11 19.27 -15.59
C HIS A 51 17.60 18.93 -15.48
N TRP A 52 17.95 17.66 -15.28
CA TRP A 52 19.35 17.21 -15.17
C TRP A 52 19.90 16.60 -16.48
N GLY A 53 19.11 16.54 -17.55
CA GLY A 53 19.52 15.92 -18.82
C GLY A 53 19.76 14.41 -18.71
N VAL A 54 19.14 13.75 -17.72
CA VAL A 54 19.26 12.31 -17.48
C VAL A 54 17.86 11.69 -17.62
N ASN A 55 17.75 10.55 -18.29
CA ASN A 55 16.49 9.81 -18.39
C ASN A 55 16.39 8.87 -17.18
N VAL A 56 15.52 9.18 -16.21
CA VAL A 56 15.39 8.41 -14.96
C VAL A 56 14.21 7.45 -15.09
N HIS A 57 14.47 6.16 -14.84
CA HIS A 57 13.44 5.12 -14.79
C HIS A 57 13.22 4.73 -13.32
N VAL A 58 12.04 5.04 -12.77
CA VAL A 58 11.68 4.64 -11.41
C VAL A 58 10.85 3.37 -11.48
N ALA A 59 11.42 2.24 -11.06
CA ALA A 59 10.70 0.99 -10.89
C ALA A 59 10.50 0.72 -9.39
N VAL A 60 9.26 0.84 -8.92
CA VAL A 60 8.87 0.40 -7.57
C VAL A 60 8.49 -1.08 -7.68
N ARG A 61 9.28 -1.97 -7.07
CA ARG A 61 9.01 -3.41 -7.08
C ARG A 61 8.39 -3.81 -5.74
N ALA A 62 7.08 -4.04 -5.72
CA ALA A 62 6.42 -4.64 -4.56
C ALA A 62 6.84 -6.11 -4.44
N GLY A 63 7.58 -6.45 -3.38
CA GLY A 63 7.94 -7.83 -3.06
C GLY A 63 6.73 -8.63 -2.56
N PRO A 64 6.72 -9.98 -2.70
CA PRO A 64 5.56 -10.82 -2.43
C PRO A 64 5.38 -11.12 -0.93
N TYR A 65 5.15 -10.09 -0.11
CA TYR A 65 5.03 -10.13 1.36
C TYR A 65 6.35 -10.13 2.14
N GLY A 66 6.68 -8.99 2.75
CA GLY A 66 7.50 -8.93 3.99
C GLY A 66 8.87 -9.60 3.95
N ALA A 67 9.66 -9.43 2.90
CA ALA A 67 11.05 -9.86 2.92
C ALA A 67 11.82 -9.01 3.94
N MET A 68 12.02 -9.59 5.13
CA MET A 68 13.07 -9.21 6.05
C MET A 68 14.36 -9.00 5.24
N ASP A 69 14.99 -7.85 5.41
CA ASP A 69 16.32 -7.49 4.88
C ASP A 69 16.44 -6.82 3.50
N GLY A 70 15.49 -5.96 3.08
CA GLY A 70 15.70 -5.16 1.87
C GLY A 70 14.86 -3.90 1.83
N GLY A 71 15.45 -2.77 2.23
CA GLY A 71 14.85 -1.45 2.09
C GLY A 71 14.50 -1.14 0.62
N ASN A 72 13.50 -0.28 0.43
CA ASN A 72 13.08 0.21 -0.88
C ASN A 72 14.30 0.71 -1.68
N GLU A 73 14.80 -0.09 -2.60
CA GLU A 73 15.96 0.26 -3.41
C GLU A 73 15.52 1.11 -4.61
N VAL A 74 15.92 2.37 -4.62
CA VAL A 74 15.74 3.26 -5.78
C VAL A 74 16.95 3.09 -6.69
N VAL A 75 16.81 2.31 -7.76
CA VAL A 75 17.89 2.07 -8.74
C VAL A 75 17.86 3.16 -9.81
N VAL A 76 18.82 4.10 -9.77
CA VAL A 76 19.01 5.12 -10.81
C VAL A 76 20.03 4.61 -11.84
N ARG A 77 19.60 4.32 -13.08
CA ARG A 77 20.51 4.00 -14.20
C ARG A 77 20.51 5.12 -15.22
N LYS A 78 21.72 5.52 -15.65
CA LYS A 78 21.90 6.36 -16.83
C LYS A 78 21.65 5.51 -18.08
N VAL A 79 20.61 5.82 -18.85
CA VAL A 79 20.44 5.24 -20.19
C VAL A 79 21.40 5.97 -21.12
N GLY A 80 22.25 5.22 -21.83
CA GLY A 80 23.26 5.75 -22.74
C GLY A 80 22.67 6.59 -23.87
N SER A 81 23.48 7.54 -24.33
CA SER A 81 23.27 8.53 -25.40
C SER A 81 22.92 7.92 -26.76
#